data_AF-A0A7C2JAN3-F1
#
_entry.id   AF-A0A7C2JAN3-F1
#
_cell.length_a   1.000
_cell.length_b   1.000
_cell.length_c   1.000
_cell.angle_alpha   90.00
_cell.angle_beta   90.00
_cell.angle_gamma   90.00
#
_symmetry.space_group_name_H-M   'P 1'
#
loop_
_entity.id
_entity.type
_entity.pdbx_description
1 polymer ?
#
loop_
_entity_poly.entity_id
_entity_poly.type
_entity_poly.pdbx_seq_one_letter_code
_entity_poly.pdbx_strand_id
1 'polypeptide(L)'
;MILALLALVPLLAFSAWVFYRFTPSALEGDVQRHNGTAVLVGALPCVGWSVRTYFQMVRTVDRAWWPVVSALGAMAIFPVWLILAGVLRCVIFPDRSAPGSPGGGA
;
A
#
# COMPACT_ATOMS: atom_id res chain seq x y z
N MET A 1 -9.30 -9.53 -21.77
CA MET A 1 -8.00 -9.02 -21.26
C MET A 1 -7.96 -7.49 -21.15
N ILE A 2 -8.30 -6.74 -22.20
CA ILE A 2 -8.44 -5.26 -22.12
C ILE A 2 -9.45 -4.83 -21.05
N LEU A 3 -10.57 -5.56 -20.91
CA LEU A 3 -11.57 -5.34 -19.86
C LEU A 3 -11.03 -5.53 -18.43
N ALA A 4 -10.09 -6.46 -18.22
CA ALA A 4 -9.47 -6.69 -16.91
C ALA A 4 -8.48 -5.57 -16.55
N LEU A 5 -7.71 -5.09 -17.53
CA LEU A 5 -6.86 -3.91 -17.38
C LEU A 5 -7.69 -2.64 -17.13
N LEU A 6 -8.82 -2.49 -17.84
CA LEU A 6 -9.78 -1.41 -17.62
C LEU A 6 -10.46 -1.45 -16.26
N ALA A 7 -10.63 -2.62 -15.64
CA ALA A 7 -11.15 -2.77 -14.28
C ALA A 7 -10.07 -2.53 -13.21
N LEU A 8 -8.81 -2.79 -13.53
CA LEU A 8 -7.66 -2.54 -12.67
C LEU A 8 -7.40 -1.04 -12.46
N VAL A 9 -7.61 -0.22 -13.49
CA VAL A 9 -7.46 1.24 -13.42
C VAL A 9 -8.38 1.90 -12.37
N PRO A 10 -9.72 1.69 -12.36
CA PRO A 10 -10.60 2.28 -11.35
C PRO A 10 -10.35 1.70 -9.96
N LEU A 11 -9.93 0.43 -9.84
CA LEU A 11 -9.61 -0.15 -8.54
C LEU A 11 -8.32 0.45 -7.95
N LEU A 12 -7.35 0.80 -8.79
CA LEU A 12 -6.12 1.50 -8.40
C LEU A 12 -6.39 2.98 -8.09
N ALA A 13 -7.26 3.63 -8.86
CA ALA A 13 -7.75 4.96 -8.55
C ALA A 13 -8.53 4.99 -7.21
N PHE A 14 -9.33 3.96 -6.95
CA PHE A 14 -10.08 3.82 -5.70
C PHE A 14 -9.16 3.57 -4.51
N SER A 15 -8.14 2.72 -4.63
CA SER A 15 -7.18 2.49 -3.54
C SER A 15 -6.36 3.75 -3.22
N ALA A 16 -5.91 4.48 -4.24
CA ALA A 16 -5.23 5.76 -4.08
C ALA A 16 -6.16 6.81 -3.45
N TRP A 17 -7.43 6.85 -3.87
CA TRP A 17 -8.44 7.75 -3.31
C TRP A 17 -8.71 7.45 -1.85
N VAL A 18 -8.89 6.18 -1.46
CA VAL A 18 -9.06 5.75 -0.06
C VAL A 18 -7.85 6.16 0.77
N PHE A 19 -6.63 5.88 0.29
CA PHE A 19 -5.41 6.24 1.02
C PHE A 19 -5.29 7.75 1.27
N TYR A 20 -5.57 8.57 0.24
CA TYR A 20 -5.60 10.02 0.38
C TYR A 20 -6.76 10.52 1.26
N ARG A 21 -7.94 9.91 1.15
CA ARG A 21 -9.14 10.33 1.88
C ARG A 21 -9.06 10.09 3.39
N PHE A 22 -8.36 9.02 3.78
CA PHE A 22 -8.12 8.67 5.18
C PHE A 22 -6.81 9.24 5.72
N THR A 23 -6.05 9.98 4.92
CA THR A 23 -4.94 10.78 5.41
C THR A 23 -5.52 11.99 6.14
N PRO A 24 -5.37 12.13 7.48
CA PRO A 24 -5.92 13.27 8.20
C PRO A 24 -5.31 14.57 7.66
N SER A 25 -6.13 15.60 7.49
CA SER A 25 -5.73 16.91 6.93
C SER A 25 -4.91 17.78 7.89
N ALA A 26 -4.83 17.39 9.17
CA ALA A 26 -3.95 17.97 10.16
C ALA A 26 -2.68 17.13 10.25
N LEU A 27 -1.71 17.37 9.36
CA LEU A 27 -0.44 16.65 9.35
C LEU A 27 0.71 17.56 9.75
N GLU A 28 1.27 17.29 10.92
CA GLU A 28 2.67 17.57 11.19
C GLU A 28 3.53 16.82 10.14
N GLY A 29 4.54 17.49 9.59
CA GLY A 29 5.25 17.04 8.38
C GLY A 29 5.86 15.64 8.45
N ASP A 30 6.15 15.14 9.65
CA ASP A 30 6.74 13.81 9.87
C ASP A 30 5.77 12.66 9.55
N VAL A 31 4.48 12.86 9.82
CA VAL A 31 3.46 11.83 9.54
C VAL A 31 3.19 11.75 8.04
N GLN A 32 3.24 12.88 7.32
CA GLN A 32 3.12 12.90 5.87
C GLN A 32 4.32 12.21 5.19
N ARG A 33 5.54 12.45 5.71
CA ARG A 33 6.75 11.75 5.26
C ARG A 33 6.65 10.25 5.50
N HIS A 34 6.13 9.82 6.65
CA HIS A 34 5.91 8.40 6.94
C HIS A 34 4.94 7.77 5.94
N ASN A 35 3.77 8.38 5.71
CA ASN A 35 2.78 7.86 4.76
C ASN A 35 3.34 7.78 3.33
N GLY A 36 4.05 8.80 2.88
CA GLY A 36 4.69 8.81 1.57
C GLY A 36 5.75 7.71 1.45
N THR A 37 6.58 7.56 2.48
CA THR A 37 7.62 6.51 2.52
C THR A 37 6.99 5.12 2.54
N ALA A 38 5.92 4.91 3.31
CA ALA A 38 5.20 3.65 3.36
C ALA A 38 4.63 3.26 1.99
N VAL A 39 4.06 4.19 1.23
CA VAL A 39 3.57 3.91 -0.13
C VAL A 39 4.72 3.53 -1.06
N LEU A 40 5.83 4.27 -1.03
CA LEU A 40 7.00 4.00 -1.87
C LEU A 40 7.63 2.64 -1.55
N VAL A 41 7.81 2.33 -0.28
CA VAL A 41 8.35 1.03 0.17
C VAL A 41 7.37 -0.09 -0.18
N GLY A 42 6.06 0.15 -0.09
CA GLY A 42 5.02 -0.81 -0.47
C GLY A 42 5.00 -1.18 -1.96
N ALA A 43 5.51 -0.30 -2.83
CA ALA A 43 5.64 -0.60 -4.25
C ALA A 43 6.74 -1.64 -4.53
N LEU A 44 7.81 -1.69 -3.73
CA LEU A 44 8.92 -2.62 -3.92
C LEU A 44 8.51 -4.11 -3.92
N PRO A 45 7.74 -4.62 -2.95
CA PRO A 45 7.29 -6.02 -2.98
C PRO A 45 6.33 -6.30 -4.13
N CYS A 46 5.53 -5.33 -4.59
CA CYS A 46 4.70 -5.48 -5.79
C CYS A 46 5.54 -5.62 -7.07
N VAL A 47 6.62 -4.84 -7.18
CA VAL A 47 7.58 -4.96 -8.29
C VAL A 47 8.29 -6.32 -8.23
N GLY A 48 8.77 -6.72 -7.05
CA GLY A 48 9.42 -8.02 -6.85
C GLY A 48 8.51 -9.20 -7.22
N TRP A 49 7.24 -9.14 -6.82
CA TRP A 49 6.22 -10.13 -7.21
C TRP A 49 6.02 -10.17 -8.73
N SER A 50 5.95 -9.02 -9.37
CA SER A 50 5.73 -8.92 -10.82
C SER A 50 6.93 -9.49 -11.60
N VAL A 51 8.15 -9.16 -11.19
CA VAL A 51 9.39 -9.69 -11.78
C VAL A 51 9.48 -11.20 -11.60
N ARG A 52 9.18 -11.71 -10.39
CA ARG A 52 9.13 -13.16 -10.12
C ARG A 52 8.13 -13.85 -11.04
N THR A 53 6.92 -13.33 -11.14
CA THR A 53 5.84 -13.89 -11.97
C THR A 53 6.23 -13.91 -13.44
N TYR A 54 6.85 -12.84 -13.93
CA TYR A 54 7.39 -12.78 -15.30
C TYR A 54 8.40 -13.91 -15.55
N PHE A 55 9.43 -14.05 -14.72
CA PHE A 55 10.45 -15.08 -14.92
C PHE A 55 9.90 -16.52 -14.83
N GLN A 56 8.88 -16.74 -14.01
CA GLN A 56 8.23 -18.05 -13.88
C GLN A 56 7.36 -18.39 -15.10
N MET A 57 6.70 -17.39 -15.71
CA MET A 57 5.73 -17.61 -16.78
C MET A 57 6.29 -17.37 -18.19
N VAL A 58 7.44 -16.70 -18.34
CA VAL A 58 7.97 -16.36 -19.68
C VAL A 58 8.27 -17.59 -20.54
N ARG A 59 8.56 -18.74 -19.92
CA ARG A 59 8.86 -20.01 -20.60
C ARG A 59 7.67 -20.97 -20.67
N THR A 60 6.49 -20.57 -20.18
CA THR A 60 5.30 -21.43 -20.20
C THR A 60 4.40 -21.08 -21.39
N VAL A 61 3.49 -22.01 -21.71
CA VAL A 61 2.46 -21.80 -22.76
C VAL A 61 1.56 -20.61 -22.40
N ASP A 62 1.38 -20.37 -21.10
CA ASP A 62 0.56 -19.29 -20.55
C ASP A 62 1.30 -17.96 -20.36
N ARG A 63 2.43 -17.73 -21.04
CA ARG A 63 3.21 -16.50 -20.88
C ARG A 63 2.39 -15.21 -20.99
N ALA A 64 1.32 -15.17 -21.79
CA ALA A 64 0.48 -13.98 -21.91
C ALA A 64 -0.25 -13.58 -20.62
N TRP A 65 -0.36 -14.50 -19.64
CA TRP A 65 -1.09 -14.30 -18.39
C TRP A 65 -0.25 -13.70 -17.26
N TRP A 66 1.07 -13.61 -17.42
CA TRP A 66 1.96 -13.08 -16.37
C TRP A 66 1.56 -11.69 -15.85
N PRO A 67 1.08 -10.72 -16.67
CA PRO A 67 0.68 -9.41 -16.17
C PRO A 67 -0.56 -9.49 -15.26
N VAL A 68 -1.51 -10.37 -15.59
CA VAL A 68 -2.76 -10.54 -14.84
C VAL A 68 -2.47 -11.15 -13.46
N VAL A 69 -1.66 -12.21 -13.42
CA VAL A 69 -1.25 -12.87 -12.18
C VAL A 69 -0.40 -11.92 -11.31
N SER A 70 0.45 -11.10 -11.95
CA SER A 70 1.24 -10.07 -11.26
C SER A 70 0.34 -9.01 -10.62
N ALA A 71 -0.64 -8.52 -11.35
CA ALA A 71 -1.58 -7.50 -10.86
C ALA A 71 -2.44 -8.02 -9.70
N LEU A 72 -2.95 -9.26 -9.79
CA LEU A 72 -3.70 -9.89 -8.70
C LEU A 72 -2.85 -10.05 -7.43
N GLY A 73 -1.60 -10.50 -7.56
CA GLY A 73 -0.71 -10.60 -6.41
C GLY A 73 -0.33 -9.22 -5.84
N ALA A 74 -0.11 -8.22 -6.70
CA ALA A 74 0.13 -6.85 -6.24
C ALA A 74 -1.07 -6.28 -5.47
N MET A 75 -2.30 -6.58 -5.90
CA MET A 75 -3.53 -6.22 -5.18
C MET A 75 -3.71 -6.91 -3.84
N ALA A 76 -3.10 -8.07 -3.62
CA ALA A 76 -3.08 -8.71 -2.31
C ALA A 76 -1.96 -8.14 -1.42
N ILE A 77 -0.77 -7.94 -1.99
CA ILE A 77 0.43 -7.48 -1.27
C ILE A 77 0.26 -6.03 -0.79
N PHE A 78 -0.22 -5.14 -1.66
CA PHE A 78 -0.24 -3.71 -1.39
C PHE A 78 -1.16 -3.33 -0.22
N PRO A 79 -2.41 -3.81 -0.11
CA PRO A 79 -3.26 -3.54 1.05
C PRO A 79 -2.71 -4.10 2.35
N VAL A 80 -2.17 -5.33 2.34
CA VAL A 80 -1.54 -5.93 3.52
C VAL A 80 -0.38 -5.07 4.01
N TRP A 81 0.43 -4.57 3.09
CA TRP A 81 1.51 -3.64 3.41
C TRP A 81 0.99 -2.31 3.99
N LEU A 82 -0.03 -1.71 3.38
CA LEU A 82 -0.60 -0.46 3.90
C LEU A 82 -1.21 -0.62 5.29
N ILE A 83 -1.84 -1.76 5.58
CA ILE A 83 -2.34 -2.09 6.92
C ILE A 83 -1.18 -2.16 7.91
N LEU A 84 -0.11 -2.88 7.57
CA LEU A 84 1.09 -2.98 8.41
C LEU A 84 1.72 -1.59 8.67
N ALA A 85 1.82 -0.76 7.63
CA ALA A 85 2.33 0.59 7.77
C ALA A 85 1.41 1.48 8.64
N GLY A 86 0.10 1.33 8.52
CA GLY A 86 -0.87 2.02 9.38
C GLY A 86 -0.74 1.61 10.84
N VAL A 87 -0.61 0.31 11.12
CA VAL A 87 -0.36 -0.20 12.48
C VAL A 87 0.97 0.32 13.02
N LEU A 88 2.04 0.28 12.20
CA LEU A 88 3.34 0.79 12.57
C LEU A 88 3.29 2.30 12.89
N ARG A 89 2.53 3.08 12.10
CA ARG A 89 2.29 4.49 12.37
C ARG A 89 1.62 4.69 13.73
N CYS A 90 0.62 3.89 14.09
CA CYS A 90 -0.04 3.98 15.40
C CYS A 90 0.92 3.68 16.57
N VAL A 91 1.91 2.80 16.36
CA VAL A 91 2.93 2.47 17.35
C VAL A 91 4.01 3.55 17.47
N ILE A 92 4.44 4.14 16.35
CA ILE A 92 5.49 5.18 16.32
C ILE A 92 4.96 6.55 16.73
N PHE A 93 3.73 6.89 16.30
CA PHE A 93 3.06 8.14 16.60
C PHE A 93 1.77 7.88 17.42
N PRO A 94 1.90 7.37 18.66
CA PRO A 94 0.75 7.21 19.53
C PRO A 94 0.18 8.59 19.85
N ASP A 95 -1.12 8.76 19.60
CA ASP A 95 -1.86 9.98 19.94
C ASP A 95 -1.70 10.24 21.45
N ARG A 96 -0.98 11.31 21.83
CA ARG A 96 -0.92 11.78 23.23
C ARG A 96 -2.26 12.38 23.70
N SER A 97 -3.26 12.43 22.82
CA SER A 97 -4.59 12.98 23.06
C SER A 97 -5.55 12.02 23.77
N ALA A 98 -5.11 10.80 24.13
CA ALA A 98 -5.93 9.90 24.94
C ALA A 98 -6.18 10.53 26.33
N PRO A 99 -7.45 10.75 26.73
CA PRO A 99 -7.79 11.31 28.05
C PRO A 99 -7.45 10.27 29.12
N GLY A 100 -6.25 10.36 29.67
CA GLY A 100 -5.73 9.40 30.64
C GLY A 100 -4.22 9.31 30.78
N SER A 101 -3.42 10.17 30.13
CA SER A 101 -1.97 10.22 30.39
C SER A 101 -1.67 11.00 31.68
N PRO A 102 -1.14 10.36 32.75
CA PRO A 102 -0.74 11.03 33.99
C PRO A 102 0.67 11.63 33.83
N GLY A 103 0.84 12.54 32.86
CA GLY A 103 2.16 12.99 32.42
C GLY A 103 2.30 14.50 32.17
N GLY A 104 1.36 15.31 32.65
CA GLY A 104 1.43 16.78 32.57
C GLY A 104 1.89 17.39 33.88
N GLY A 105 3.17 17.22 34.23
CA GLY A 105 3.77 17.82 35.42
C GLY A 105 5.28 17.93 35.26
N ALA A 106 5.72 19.03 34.66
CA ALA A 106 6.95 19.79 34.95
C ALA A 106 7.07 20.94 33.94
#